data_AF-A0A832M4S3-F1
#
_entry.id   AF-A0A832M4S3-F1
#
_cell.length_a   1.000
_cell.length_b   1.000
_cell.length_c   1.000
_cell.angle_alpha   90.00
_cell.angle_beta   90.00
_cell.angle_gamma   90.00
#
_symmetry.space_group_name_H-M   'P 1'
#
loop_
_entity.id
_entity.type
_entity.pdbx_description
1 polymer ?
#
loop_
_entity_poly.entity_id
_entity_poly.type
_entity_poly.pdbx_seq_one_letter_code
_entity_poly.pdbx_strand_id
1 'polypeptide(L)'
;MNRRTFFRWIGLGGLNSALLPILAACDFRRIAAKPRSDGFVAVGNISELDQSAGKLQVQVGDTQLIVVGNASQSQTIVALNPTCPHAGCNVKWEANQRQFVCPCHGSEFDSRGRVTQGPAAKDLVGYSVKVEGRSILVKLN
;
A
#
# COMPACT_ATOMS: atom_id res chain seq x y z
N MET A 1 -21.24 33.21 45.80
CA MET A 1 -21.78 32.63 44.54
C MET A 1 -22.72 31.48 44.88
N ASN A 2 -23.90 31.41 44.27
CA ASN A 2 -25.00 30.54 44.70
C ASN A 2 -24.93 29.18 43.97
N ARG A 3 -25.10 28.06 44.71
CA ARG A 3 -25.07 26.68 44.18
C ARG A 3 -26.00 26.42 42.99
N ARG A 4 -27.02 27.26 42.83
CA ARG A 4 -28.02 27.20 41.75
C ARG A 4 -27.50 27.73 40.41
N THR A 5 -26.44 28.54 40.41
CA THR A 5 -25.88 29.13 39.18
C THR A 5 -24.84 28.23 38.50
N PHE A 6 -24.23 27.30 39.25
CA PHE A 6 -23.20 26.39 38.73
C PHE A 6 -23.79 25.27 37.84
N PHE A 7 -24.91 24.66 38.27
CA PHE A 7 -25.54 23.58 37.49
C PHE A 7 -26.21 24.04 36.20
N ARG A 8 -26.46 25.35 36.03
CA ARG A 8 -27.01 25.91 34.78
C ARG A 8 -25.97 26.04 33.67
N TRP A 9 -24.68 25.96 33.99
CA TRP A 9 -23.58 26.02 33.01
C TRP A 9 -23.16 24.65 32.49
N ILE A 10 -23.27 23.59 33.30
CA ILE A 10 -22.90 22.22 32.90
C ILE A 10 -23.97 21.56 32.03
N GLY A 11 -25.24 21.99 32.11
CA GLY A 11 -26.36 21.40 31.36
C GLY A 11 -26.53 21.85 29.91
N LEU A 12 -25.72 22.80 29.42
CA LEU A 12 -25.88 23.44 28.09
C LEU A 12 -24.57 23.50 27.28
N GLY A 13 -23.55 22.73 27.67
CA GLY A 13 -22.36 22.47 26.87
C GLY A 13 -22.55 21.21 26.04
N GLY A 14 -23.10 21.38 24.84
CA GLY A 14 -23.58 20.32 23.96
C GLY A 14 -22.62 19.15 23.75
N LEU A 15 -23.22 17.96 23.83
CA LEU A 15 -22.94 16.77 23.05
C LEU A 15 -22.75 17.12 21.56
N ASN A 16 -21.60 17.65 21.16
CA ASN A 16 -21.27 17.77 19.74
C ASN A 16 -19.76 17.95 19.51
N SER A 17 -19.04 16.84 19.50
CA SER A 17 -17.96 16.65 18.52
C SER A 17 -17.74 15.16 18.39
N ALA A 18 -18.08 14.68 17.20
CA ALA A 18 -18.11 13.30 16.78
C ALA A 18 -16.88 12.53 17.26
N LEU A 19 -17.15 11.33 17.79
CA LEU A 19 -16.26 10.19 17.60
C LEU A 19 -15.95 10.14 16.10
N LEU A 20 -14.81 10.67 15.69
CA LEU A 20 -14.23 10.30 14.41
C LEU A 20 -13.82 8.84 14.58
N PRO A 21 -14.47 7.88 13.91
CA PRO A 21 -13.90 6.55 13.83
C PRO A 21 -12.58 6.73 13.08
N ILE A 22 -11.46 6.68 13.81
CA ILE A 22 -10.13 6.50 13.23
C ILE A 22 -10.13 5.07 12.70
N LEU A 23 -10.82 4.84 11.59
CA LEU A 23 -10.60 3.69 10.74
C LEU A 23 -9.26 3.93 10.09
N ALA A 24 -8.20 3.59 10.82
CA ALA A 24 -6.92 3.23 10.22
C ALA A 24 -7.15 1.91 9.45
N ALA A 25 -7.93 1.99 8.37
CA ALA A 25 -8.05 0.90 7.43
C ALA A 25 -6.67 0.74 6.80
N CYS A 26 -6.07 -0.44 6.95
CA CYS A 26 -4.89 -0.81 6.20
C CYS A 26 -5.21 -0.60 4.70
N ASP A 27 -4.53 0.37 4.10
CA ASP A 27 -4.92 1.09 2.89
C ASP A 27 -4.60 0.30 1.61
N PHE A 28 -5.13 -0.93 1.53
CA PHE A 28 -5.09 -1.71 0.30
C PHE A 28 -6.35 -1.41 -0.51
N ARG A 29 -6.16 -0.73 -1.64
CA ARG A 29 -7.26 -0.54 -2.59
C ARG A 29 -7.64 -1.88 -3.20
N ARG A 30 -8.81 -2.41 -2.85
CA ARG A 30 -9.34 -3.63 -3.47
C ARG A 30 -9.85 -3.34 -4.87
N ILE A 31 -9.40 -4.12 -5.83
CA ILE A 31 -9.77 -3.99 -7.24
C ILE A 31 -10.48 -5.29 -7.66
N ALA A 32 -11.76 -5.18 -8.00
CA ALA A 32 -12.55 -6.26 -8.58
C ALA A 32 -12.36 -6.34 -10.11
N ALA A 33 -11.15 -6.07 -10.61
CA ALA A 33 -10.87 -6.02 -12.04
C ALA A 33 -10.73 -7.43 -12.59
N LYS A 34 -11.57 -7.77 -13.56
CA LYS A 34 -11.42 -9.00 -14.34
C LYS A 34 -10.14 -8.91 -15.19
N PRO A 35 -9.36 -10.00 -15.31
CA PRO A 35 -8.28 -10.07 -16.28
C PRO A 35 -8.79 -9.77 -17.69
N ARG A 36 -8.01 -9.01 -18.45
CA ARG A 36 -8.19 -8.83 -19.89
C ARG A 36 -7.92 -10.16 -20.61
N SER A 37 -8.24 -10.22 -21.89
CA SER A 37 -8.01 -11.40 -22.74
C SER A 37 -6.54 -11.83 -22.83
N ASP A 38 -5.59 -10.93 -22.55
CA ASP A 38 -4.15 -11.17 -22.50
C ASP A 38 -3.63 -11.58 -21.09
N GLY A 39 -4.54 -11.68 -20.12
CA GLY A 39 -4.25 -12.04 -18.73
C GLY A 39 -3.80 -10.86 -17.85
N PHE A 40 -3.75 -9.64 -18.37
CA PHE A 40 -3.38 -8.47 -17.58
C PHE A 40 -4.57 -7.87 -16.83
N VAL A 41 -4.32 -7.38 -15.63
CA VAL A 41 -5.29 -6.67 -14.80
C VAL A 41 -4.85 -5.22 -14.62
N ALA A 42 -5.77 -4.28 -14.81
CA ALA A 42 -5.51 -2.87 -14.53
C ALA A 42 -5.47 -2.63 -13.01
N VAL A 43 -4.31 -2.22 -12.51
CA VAL A 43 -4.08 -2.00 -11.07
C VAL A 43 -4.11 -0.53 -10.68
N GLY A 44 -3.81 0.37 -11.60
CA GLY A 44 -3.76 1.80 -11.34
C GLY A 44 -3.32 2.58 -12.57
N ASN A 45 -2.99 3.84 -12.37
CA ASN A 45 -2.43 4.69 -13.42
C ASN A 45 -1.19 5.44 -12.92
N ILE A 46 -0.44 6.00 -13.86
CA ILE A 46 0.82 6.72 -13.61
C ILE A 46 0.61 7.92 -12.68
N SER A 47 -0.47 8.69 -12.88
CA SER A 47 -0.78 9.86 -12.05
C SER A 47 -1.08 9.49 -10.59
N GLU A 48 -1.75 8.36 -10.39
CA GLU A 48 -2.04 7.81 -9.06
C GLU A 48 -0.75 7.38 -8.36
N LEU A 49 0.18 6.76 -9.10
CA LEU A 49 1.49 6.37 -8.60
C LEU A 49 2.29 7.61 -8.15
N ASP A 50 2.27 8.69 -8.92
CA ASP A 50 2.90 9.96 -8.56
C ASP A 50 2.29 10.58 -7.30
N GLN A 51 0.96 10.66 -7.25
CA GLN A 51 0.24 11.19 -6.10
C GLN A 51 0.48 10.38 -4.83
N SER A 52 0.79 9.08 -4.97
CA SER A 52 1.06 8.16 -3.88
C SER A 52 2.56 8.02 -3.57
N ALA A 53 3.35 9.04 -3.90
CA ALA A 53 4.80 9.10 -3.65
C ALA A 53 5.58 7.90 -4.24
N GLY A 54 5.18 7.46 -5.44
CA GLY A 54 5.84 6.37 -6.16
C GLY A 54 5.51 4.97 -5.64
N LYS A 55 4.45 4.82 -4.84
CA LYS A 55 4.00 3.53 -4.27
C LYS A 55 2.48 3.37 -4.33
N LEU A 56 1.99 2.30 -4.93
CA LEU A 56 0.59 1.88 -4.87
C LEU A 56 0.47 0.52 -4.20
N GLN A 57 -0.50 0.37 -3.30
CA GLN A 57 -0.84 -0.90 -2.67
C GLN A 57 -2.24 -1.31 -3.11
N VAL A 58 -2.32 -2.44 -3.81
CA VAL A 58 -3.58 -2.92 -4.39
C VAL A 58 -3.79 -4.37 -4.06
N GLN A 59 -5.04 -4.77 -3.94
CA GLN A 59 -5.43 -6.16 -3.77
C GLN A 59 -6.30 -6.56 -4.96
N VAL A 60 -5.87 -7.57 -5.70
CA VAL A 60 -6.57 -8.13 -6.86
C VAL A 60 -6.99 -9.55 -6.51
N GLY A 61 -8.29 -9.74 -6.25
CA GLY A 61 -8.78 -10.99 -5.64
C GLY A 61 -8.11 -11.24 -4.29
N ASP A 62 -7.48 -12.41 -4.13
CA ASP A 62 -6.74 -12.79 -2.91
C ASP A 62 -5.26 -12.40 -2.97
N THR A 63 -4.80 -11.85 -4.10
CA THR A 63 -3.39 -11.48 -4.28
C THR A 63 -3.16 -10.02 -3.87
N GLN A 64 -2.23 -9.82 -2.94
CA GLN A 64 -1.72 -8.49 -2.58
C GLN A 64 -0.57 -8.11 -3.50
N LEU A 65 -0.60 -6.86 -3.97
CA LEU A 65 0.43 -6.28 -4.80
C LEU A 65 0.89 -4.95 -4.21
N ILE A 66 2.19 -4.72 -4.29
CA ILE A 66 2.79 -3.40 -4.13
C ILE A 66 3.47 -3.03 -5.44
N VAL A 67 3.05 -1.90 -6.00
CA VAL A 67 3.64 -1.33 -7.21
C VAL A 67 4.51 -0.16 -6.77
N VAL A 68 5.80 -0.21 -7.11
CA VAL A 68 6.74 0.89 -6.84
C VAL A 68 7.45 1.30 -8.11
N GLY A 69 7.78 2.58 -8.24
CA GLY A 69 8.53 3.07 -9.38
C GLY A 69 8.42 4.57 -9.54
N ASN A 70 9.13 5.10 -10.53
CA ASN A 70 9.02 6.49 -10.92
C ASN A 70 8.07 6.61 -12.11
N ALA A 71 7.00 7.39 -11.96
CA ALA A 71 6.04 7.64 -13.02
C ALA A 71 6.66 8.27 -14.28
N SER A 72 7.71 9.08 -14.11
CA SER A 72 8.46 9.68 -15.22
C SER A 72 9.33 8.68 -15.97
N GLN A 73 9.58 7.50 -15.38
CA GLN A 73 10.40 6.44 -15.98
C GLN A 73 9.66 5.10 -15.88
N SER A 74 8.75 4.85 -16.82
CA SER A 74 7.92 3.64 -16.89
C SER A 74 8.71 2.32 -16.81
N GLN A 75 9.95 2.29 -17.28
CA GLN A 75 10.86 1.14 -17.19
C GLN A 75 11.31 0.79 -15.75
N THR A 76 11.02 1.65 -14.78
CA THR A 76 11.38 1.46 -13.36
C THR A 76 10.22 0.96 -12.51
N ILE A 77 9.02 0.81 -13.09
CA ILE A 77 7.84 0.35 -12.36
C ILE A 77 7.91 -1.17 -12.21
N VAL A 78 7.89 -1.63 -10.96
CA VAL A 78 7.82 -3.03 -10.60
C VAL A 78 6.55 -3.29 -9.80
N ALA A 79 5.98 -4.48 -9.95
CA ALA A 79 4.88 -4.97 -9.13
C ALA A 79 5.33 -6.23 -8.43
N LEU A 80 5.23 -6.23 -7.10
CA LEU A 80 5.71 -7.31 -6.24
C LEU A 80 4.60 -7.75 -5.28
N ASN A 81 4.66 -8.98 -4.80
CA ASN A 81 3.91 -9.40 -3.64
C ASN A 81 4.63 -8.88 -2.39
N PRO A 82 3.99 -8.06 -1.54
CA PRO A 82 4.62 -7.54 -0.33
C PRO A 82 4.79 -8.60 0.77
N THR A 83 4.30 -9.83 0.61
CA THR A 83 4.47 -10.90 1.58
C THR A 83 5.93 -11.35 1.66
N CYS A 84 6.55 -11.16 2.82
CA CYS A 84 7.92 -11.58 3.11
C CYS A 84 8.03 -13.12 3.08
N PRO A 85 8.96 -13.70 2.32
CA PRO A 85 9.09 -15.16 2.18
C PRO A 85 9.69 -15.84 3.42
N HIS A 86 10.06 -15.09 4.46
CA HIS A 86 10.50 -15.67 5.73
C HIS A 86 9.32 -16.25 6.54
N ALA A 87 8.37 -15.38 6.93
CA ALA A 87 7.28 -15.75 7.83
C ALA A 87 5.92 -15.14 7.43
N GLY A 88 5.81 -14.61 6.20
CA GLY A 88 4.54 -14.12 5.66
C GLY A 88 4.13 -12.70 6.06
N CYS A 89 4.97 -11.97 6.81
CA CYS A 89 4.68 -10.57 7.14
C CYS A 89 4.74 -9.66 5.91
N ASN A 90 3.90 -8.62 5.84
CA ASN A 90 3.99 -7.64 4.77
C ASN A 90 5.20 -6.71 4.96
N VAL A 91 6.03 -6.59 3.93
CA VAL A 91 7.14 -5.65 3.86
C VAL A 91 6.64 -4.23 3.64
N LYS A 92 7.40 -3.24 4.11
CA LYS A 92 7.14 -1.82 3.90
C LYS A 92 8.12 -1.25 2.88
N TRP A 93 7.64 -0.37 2.01
CA TRP A 93 8.49 0.37 1.09
C TRP A 93 9.07 1.61 1.79
N GLU A 94 10.39 1.68 1.87
CA GLU A 94 11.14 2.82 2.41
C GLU A 94 11.65 3.69 1.26
N ALA A 95 10.86 4.70 0.87
CA ALA A 95 11.12 5.52 -0.33
C ALA A 95 12.49 6.23 -0.31
N ASN A 96 12.96 6.65 0.86
CA ASN A 96 14.24 7.34 1.03
C ASN A 96 15.43 6.44 0.67
N GLN A 97 15.32 5.15 0.98
CA GLN A 97 16.37 4.15 0.76
C GLN A 97 16.12 3.32 -0.50
N ARG A 98 14.93 3.46 -1.11
CA ARG A 98 14.47 2.68 -2.27
C ARG A 98 14.58 1.18 -2.05
N GLN A 99 14.14 0.73 -0.88
CA GLN A 99 14.17 -0.67 -0.47
C GLN A 99 12.90 -1.06 0.26
N PHE A 100 12.65 -2.37 0.35
CA PHE A 100 11.61 -2.92 1.18
C PHE A 100 12.21 -3.45 2.48
N VAL A 101 11.55 -3.15 3.60
CA VAL A 101 11.96 -3.61 4.92
C VAL A 101 10.82 -4.39 5.57
N CYS A 102 11.13 -5.60 6.03
CA CYS A 102 10.18 -6.43 6.78
C CYS A 102 10.17 -6.01 8.25
N PRO A 103 9.06 -5.48 8.79
CA PRO A 103 9.01 -4.97 10.17
C PRO A 103 9.06 -6.08 11.24
N CYS A 104 8.89 -7.35 10.87
CA CYS A 104 8.86 -8.46 11.82
C CYS A 104 10.25 -8.86 12.31
N HIS A 105 11.23 -8.98 11.41
CA HIS A 105 12.57 -9.48 11.73
C HIS A 105 13.70 -8.75 10.98
N GLY A 106 13.38 -7.65 10.28
CA GLY A 106 14.38 -6.81 9.62
C GLY A 106 14.94 -7.36 8.31
N SER A 107 14.27 -8.31 7.64
CA SER A 107 14.70 -8.68 6.28
C SER A 107 14.56 -7.49 5.34
N GLU A 108 15.57 -7.27 4.51
CA GLU A 108 15.62 -6.17 3.55
C GLU A 108 15.65 -6.71 2.12
N PHE A 109 15.02 -5.97 1.21
CA PHE A 109 14.96 -6.28 -0.21
C PHE A 109 15.19 -5.01 -1.02
N ASP A 110 15.91 -5.11 -2.13
CA ASP A 110 16.12 -3.96 -3.01
C ASP A 110 14.82 -3.50 -3.72
N SER A 111 14.90 -2.40 -4.45
CA SER A 111 13.77 -1.86 -5.24
C SER A 111 13.12 -2.84 -6.22
N ARG A 112 13.78 -3.93 -6.60
CA ARG A 112 13.24 -4.99 -7.47
C ARG A 112 12.77 -6.22 -6.70
N GLY A 113 12.80 -6.17 -5.37
CA GLY A 113 12.36 -7.24 -4.48
C GLY A 113 13.42 -8.31 -4.21
N ARG A 114 14.68 -8.11 -4.62
CA ARG A 114 15.74 -9.09 -4.33
C ARG A 114 16.21 -8.98 -2.91
N VAL A 115 16.39 -10.11 -2.23
CA VAL A 115 16.83 -10.10 -0.84
C VAL A 115 18.25 -9.54 -0.73
N THR A 116 18.42 -8.56 0.14
CA THR A 116 19.72 -7.95 0.47
C THR A 116 20.14 -8.27 1.89
N GLN A 117 19.18 -8.50 2.79
CA GLN A 117 19.43 -8.86 4.19
C GLN A 117 18.41 -9.88 4.69
N GLY A 118 18.92 -10.93 5.36
CA GLY A 118 18.12 -11.98 5.97
C GLY A 118 17.35 -11.53 7.22
N PRO A 119 16.51 -12.38 7.84
CA PRO A 119 16.47 -13.84 7.71
C PRO A 119 15.78 -14.42 6.46
N ALA A 120 15.10 -13.63 5.64
CA ALA A 120 14.59 -14.12 4.36
C ALA A 120 15.73 -14.67 3.48
N ALA A 121 15.48 -15.79 2.80
CA ALA A 121 16.44 -16.45 1.91
C ALA A 121 16.01 -16.44 0.44
N LYS A 122 14.85 -15.84 0.14
CA LYS A 122 14.26 -15.75 -1.21
C LYS A 122 13.84 -14.33 -1.48
N ASP A 123 13.76 -13.99 -2.76
CA ASP A 123 13.25 -12.72 -3.25
C ASP A 123 11.73 -12.61 -3.04
N LEU A 124 11.21 -11.39 -3.05
CA LEU A 124 9.78 -11.14 -3.15
C LEU A 124 9.26 -11.63 -4.51
N VAL A 125 8.03 -12.14 -4.52
CA VAL A 125 7.41 -12.61 -5.77
C VAL A 125 7.13 -11.42 -6.67
N GLY A 126 7.74 -11.38 -7.85
CA GLY A 126 7.50 -10.36 -8.85
C GLY A 126 6.45 -10.74 -9.88
N TYR A 127 5.78 -9.73 -10.43
CA TYR A 127 4.77 -9.89 -11.49
C TYR A 127 5.15 -9.09 -12.73
N SER A 128 4.67 -9.54 -13.89
CA SER A 128 4.92 -8.81 -15.14
C SER A 128 4.08 -7.53 -15.18
N VAL A 129 4.76 -6.40 -15.38
CA VAL A 129 4.15 -5.07 -15.49
C VAL A 129 4.20 -4.60 -16.92
N LYS A 130 3.10 -4.00 -17.38
CA LYS A 130 3.00 -3.29 -18.65
C LYS A 130 2.36 -1.93 -18.42
N VAL A 131 2.88 -0.90 -19.08
CA VAL A 131 2.29 0.43 -19.07
C VAL A 131 1.69 0.70 -20.45
N GLU A 132 0.37 0.91 -20.51
CA GLU A 132 -0.34 1.25 -21.74
C GLU A 132 -0.99 2.64 -21.59
N GLY A 133 -0.46 3.62 -22.32
CA GLY A 133 -0.87 5.02 -22.17
C GLY A 133 -0.58 5.51 -20.75
N ARG A 134 -1.64 5.69 -19.95
CA ARG A 134 -1.55 6.09 -18.53
C ARG A 134 -1.78 4.92 -17.57
N SER A 135 -2.22 3.77 -18.05
CA SER A 135 -2.64 2.65 -17.21
C SER A 135 -1.48 1.73 -16.89
N ILE A 136 -1.39 1.31 -15.62
CA ILE A 136 -0.47 0.28 -15.15
C ILE A 136 -1.24 -1.03 -15.11
N LEU A 137 -0.74 -2.00 -15.85
CA LEU A 137 -1.30 -3.34 -16.01
C LEU A 137 -0.34 -4.35 -15.39
N VAL A 138 -0.87 -5.30 -14.63
CA VAL A 138 -0.09 -6.37 -14.00
C VAL A 138 -0.68 -7.71 -14.38
N LYS A 139 0.17 -8.64 -14.79
CA LYS A 139 -0.22 -10.03 -15.03
C LYS A 139 0.05 -10.85 -13.77
N LEU A 140 -1.04 -11.37 -13.20
CA LEU A 140 -0.98 -12.38 -12.15
C LEU A 140 -0.72 -13.71 -12.87
N ASN A 141 0.42 -14.35 -12.59
CA ASN A 141 0.81 -15.61 -13.23
C ASN A 141 -0.15 -16.76 -12.90
#